data_AF-A0A9X1UUU3-F1
#
_entry.id   AF-A0A9X1UUU3-F1
#
_cell.length_a   1.000
_cell.length_b   1.000
_cell.length_c   1.000
_cell.angle_alpha   90.00
_cell.angle_beta   90.00
_cell.angle_gamma   90.00
#
_symmetry.space_group_name_H-M   'P 1'
#
loop_
_entity.id
_entity.type
_entity.pdbx_description
1 polymer ?
#
loop_
_entity_poly.entity_id
_entity_poly.type
_entity_poly.pdbx_seq_one_letter_code
_entity_poly.pdbx_strand_id
1 'polypeptide(L)'
;MEVIAENSYMPSLKEFGQMSLTFFLTVIAWVFFRAENIRHAVIYLGGMINSSVFSFPELVPKRLFLLLPFFIFLEWFGRKNQFPLEQGFHLNSRTLRFFLYFILGVLIIWSGSKLTTQEFIYFQF
;
A
#
# COMPACT_ATOMS: atom_id res chain seq x y z
N MET A 1 5.75 11.14 -18.59
CA MET A 1 4.69 10.68 -17.68
C MET A 1 4.56 11.77 -16.64
N GLU A 2 3.40 12.41 -16.50
CA GLU A 2 3.17 13.39 -15.45
C GLU A 2 2.99 12.65 -14.12
N VAL A 3 3.79 13.01 -13.12
CA VAL A 3 3.71 12.44 -11.77
C VAL A 3 2.66 13.23 -10.98
N ILE A 4 1.76 12.54 -10.28
CA ILE A 4 0.76 13.20 -9.44
C ILE A 4 1.44 14.05 -8.37
N ALA A 5 0.93 15.27 -8.16
CA ALA A 5 1.53 16.27 -7.31
C ALA A 5 2.98 16.58 -7.72
N GLU A 6 3.22 16.86 -9.01
CA GLU A 6 4.58 17.11 -9.53
C GLU A 6 5.27 18.30 -8.83
N ASN A 7 4.53 19.38 -8.57
CA ASN A 7 5.06 20.60 -7.94
C ASN A 7 4.65 20.78 -6.47
N SER A 8 4.07 19.74 -5.85
CA SER A 8 3.54 19.81 -4.47
C SER A 8 3.94 18.55 -3.69
N TYR A 9 3.83 18.57 -2.36
CA TYR A 9 3.96 17.36 -1.55
C TYR A 9 2.66 16.56 -1.48
N MET A 10 1.50 17.21 -1.66
CA MET A 10 0.17 16.61 -1.62
C MET A 10 -0.54 16.80 -2.96
N PRO A 11 -1.42 15.86 -3.36
CA PRO A 11 -2.22 16.04 -4.56
C PRO A 11 -3.17 17.21 -4.36
N SER A 12 -3.42 17.95 -5.44
CA SER A 12 -4.54 18.89 -5.50
C SER A 12 -5.85 18.14 -5.29
N LEU A 13 -6.90 18.86 -4.88
CA LEU A 13 -8.22 18.25 -4.72
C LEU A 13 -8.72 17.55 -6.00
N LYS A 14 -8.36 18.11 -7.16
CA LYS A 14 -8.65 17.53 -8.48
C LYS A 14 -7.92 16.20 -8.67
N GLU A 15 -6.60 16.16 -8.46
CA GLU A 15 -5.79 14.95 -8.59
C GLU A 15 -6.27 13.87 -7.61
N PHE A 16 -6.53 14.25 -6.36
CA PHE A 16 -7.08 13.33 -5.37
C PHE A 16 -8.40 12.72 -5.83
N GLY A 17 -9.34 13.55 -6.33
CA GLY A 17 -10.59 13.07 -6.90
C GLY A 17 -10.40 12.11 -8.07
N GLN A 18 -9.47 12.40 -8.98
CA GLN A 18 -9.15 11.53 -10.11
C GLN A 18 -8.54 10.18 -9.66
N MET A 19 -7.66 10.20 -8.67
CA MET A 19 -7.08 9.00 -8.07
C MET A 19 -8.15 8.14 -7.40
N SER A 20 -8.98 8.76 -6.55
CA SER A 20 -10.05 8.07 -5.83
C SER A 20 -11.07 7.46 -6.78
N LEU A 21 -11.47 8.19 -7.83
CA LEU A 21 -12.40 7.68 -8.83
C LEU A 21 -11.82 6.47 -9.57
N THR A 22 -10.59 6.58 -10.07
CA THR A 22 -9.92 5.50 -10.79
C THR A 22 -9.77 4.26 -9.92
N PHE A 23 -9.31 4.44 -8.67
CA PHE A 23 -9.19 3.37 -7.70
C PHE A 23 -10.55 2.70 -7.42
N PHE A 24 -11.58 3.49 -7.13
CA PHE A 24 -12.90 2.97 -6.79
C PHE A 24 -13.55 2.20 -7.94
N LEU A 25 -13.49 2.75 -9.16
CA LEU A 25 -13.98 2.07 -10.37
C LEU A 25 -13.23 0.75 -10.60
N THR A 26 -11.91 0.74 -10.42
CA THR A 26 -11.08 -0.45 -10.60
C THR A 26 -11.43 -1.54 -9.58
N VAL A 27 -11.56 -1.17 -8.30
CA VAL A 27 -11.93 -2.10 -7.22
C VAL A 27 -13.33 -2.67 -7.43
N ILE A 28 -14.32 -1.84 -7.79
CA ILE A 28 -15.67 -2.32 -8.11
C ILE A 28 -15.64 -3.28 -9.29
N ALA A 29 -14.98 -2.92 -10.39
CA ALA A 29 -14.86 -3.78 -11.55
C ALA A 29 -14.23 -5.13 -11.18
N TRP A 30 -13.19 -5.12 -10.34
CA TRP A 30 -12.51 -6.33 -9.88
C TRP A 30 -13.43 -7.28 -9.09
N VAL A 31 -14.38 -6.74 -8.31
CA VAL A 31 -15.38 -7.56 -7.62
C VAL A 31 -16.24 -8.33 -8.61
N PHE A 32 -16.69 -7.70 -9.70
CA PHE A 32 -17.48 -8.39 -10.74
C PHE A 32 -16.68 -9.48 -11.47
N PHE A 33 -15.38 -9.26 -11.71
CA PHE A 33 -14.53 -10.27 -12.34
C PHE A 33 -14.24 -11.48 -11.45
N ARG A 34 -14.27 -11.31 -10.12
CA ARG A 34 -13.97 -12.38 -9.16
C ARG A 34 -15.21 -13.10 -8.62
N ALA A 35 -16.39 -12.51 -8.73
CA ALA A 35 -17.63 -13.11 -8.25
C ALA A 35 -18.10 -14.25 -9.19
N GLU A 36 -18.71 -15.29 -8.62
CA GLU A 36 -19.25 -16.42 -9.39
C GLU A 36 -20.37 -16.02 -10.37
N ASN A 37 -21.11 -14.95 -10.05
CA ASN A 37 -22.17 -14.39 -10.89
C ASN A 37 -22.52 -12.95 -10.43
N ILE A 38 -23.35 -12.26 -11.22
CA ILE A 38 -23.77 -10.87 -10.97
C ILE A 38 -24.51 -10.75 -9.62
N ARG A 39 -25.38 -11.71 -9.28
CA ARG A 39 -26.12 -11.70 -8.01
C ARG A 39 -25.15 -11.75 -6.83
N HIS A 40 -24.14 -12.62 -6.90
CA HIS A 40 -23.10 -12.72 -5.88
C HIS A 40 -22.31 -11.41 -5.74
N ALA A 41 -21.90 -10.78 -6.84
CA ALA A 41 -21.19 -9.50 -6.82
C ALA A 41 -22.01 -8.38 -6.12
N VAL A 42 -23.30 -8.25 -6.46
CA VAL A 42 -24.18 -7.22 -5.86
C VAL A 42 -24.39 -7.47 -4.37
N ILE A 43 -24.62 -8.72 -3.96
CA ILE A 43 -24.76 -9.08 -2.54
C ILE A 43 -23.45 -8.76 -1.79
N TYR A 44 -22.31 -9.08 -2.38
CA TYR A 44 -21.00 -8.80 -1.78
C TYR A 44 -20.75 -7.31 -1.59
N LEU A 45 -20.99 -6.48 -2.62
CA LEU A 45 -20.88 -5.02 -2.52
C LEU A 45 -21.85 -4.43 -1.48
N GLY A 46 -23.09 -4.92 -1.41
CA GLY A 46 -24.06 -4.51 -0.40
C GLY A 46 -23.63 -4.87 1.03
N GLY A 47 -22.99 -6.03 1.20
CA GLY A 47 -22.47 -6.49 2.50
C GLY A 47 -21.21 -5.77 2.98
N MET A 48 -20.49 -5.08 2.09
CA MET A 48 -19.30 -4.29 2.47
C MET A 48 -19.65 -3.09 3.36
N ILE A 49 -20.84 -2.51 3.22
CA ILE A 49 -21.27 -1.34 4.00
C ILE A 49 -21.89 -1.83 5.30
N ASN A 50 -21.04 -2.10 6.30
CA ASN A 50 -21.46 -2.52 7.63
C ASN A 50 -20.73 -1.71 8.71
N SER A 51 -21.33 -1.57 9.89
CA SER A 51 -20.71 -0.92 11.05
C SER A 51 -19.39 -1.58 11.46
N SER A 52 -19.22 -2.87 11.15
CA SER A 52 -17.97 -3.61 11.35
C SER A 52 -16.77 -3.05 10.56
N VAL A 53 -16.98 -2.27 9.50
CA VAL A 53 -15.88 -1.62 8.76
C VAL A 53 -15.08 -0.66 9.64
N PHE A 54 -15.72 -0.05 10.63
CA PHE A 54 -15.06 0.84 11.59
C PHE A 54 -14.56 0.10 12.84
N SER A 55 -14.79 -1.22 12.94
CA SER A 55 -14.29 -2.02 14.05
C SER A 55 -12.81 -2.36 13.85
N PHE A 56 -12.07 -2.46 14.94
CA PHE A 56 -10.65 -2.83 14.86
C PHE A 56 -10.53 -4.31 14.45
N PRO A 57 -9.80 -4.64 13.39
CA PRO A 57 -9.74 -6.02 12.91
C PRO A 57 -8.88 -6.87 13.85
N GLU A 58 -9.47 -7.92 14.42
CA GLU A 58 -8.81 -8.80 15.40
C GLU A 58 -7.67 -9.63 14.79
N LEU A 59 -7.72 -9.90 13.48
CA LEU A 59 -6.82 -10.81 12.78
C LEU A 59 -5.65 -10.14 12.05
N VAL A 60 -5.48 -8.83 12.16
CA VAL A 60 -4.39 -8.12 11.47
C VAL A 60 -3.11 -8.18 12.32
N PRO A 61 -1.99 -8.69 11.77
CA PRO A 61 -0.71 -8.68 12.47
C PRO A 61 -0.35 -7.26 12.93
N LYS A 62 -0.08 -7.10 14.23
CA LYS A 62 0.30 -5.81 14.84
C LYS A 62 1.42 -5.07 14.09
N ARG A 63 2.32 -5.83 13.44
CA ARG A 63 3.44 -5.33 12.65
C ARG A 63 2.98 -4.53 11.41
N LEU A 64 1.88 -4.93 10.77
CA LEU A 64 1.37 -4.25 9.58
C LEU A 64 0.91 -2.83 9.89
N PHE A 65 0.36 -2.59 11.08
CA PHE A 65 -0.03 -1.24 11.52
C PHE A 65 1.16 -0.28 11.63
N LEU A 66 2.38 -0.79 11.77
CA LEU A 66 3.60 0.03 11.76
C LEU A 66 4.22 0.08 10.35
N LEU A 67 4.38 -1.08 9.71
CA LEU A 67 5.11 -1.20 8.44
C LEU A 67 4.36 -0.55 7.28
N LEU A 68 3.05 -0.75 7.19
CA LEU A 68 2.24 -0.26 6.07
C LEU A 68 2.24 1.27 5.96
N PRO A 69 1.92 2.06 7.03
CA PRO A 69 2.02 3.50 6.94
C PRO A 69 3.46 3.99 6.72
N PHE A 70 4.46 3.29 7.29
CA PHE A 70 5.87 3.62 7.06
C PHE A 70 6.27 3.47 5.57
N PHE A 71 5.91 2.36 4.93
CA PHE A 71 6.18 2.16 3.51
C PHE A 71 5.39 3.10 2.61
N ILE A 72 4.09 3.32 2.89
CA ILE A 72 3.29 4.30 2.15
C ILE A 72 3.92 5.69 2.23
N PHE A 73 4.39 6.10 3.41
CA PHE A 73 5.08 7.36 3.60
C PHE A 73 6.37 7.43 2.77
N LEU A 74 7.22 6.41 2.85
CA LEU A 74 8.47 6.38 2.06
C LEU A 74 8.21 6.45 0.55
N GLU A 75 7.30 5.61 0.05
CA GLU A 75 6.90 5.59 -1.37
C GLU A 75 6.33 6.94 -1.81
N TRP A 76 5.49 7.57 -0.98
CA TRP A 76 4.87 8.85 -1.32
C TRP A 76 5.89 9.97 -1.52
N PHE A 77 6.90 10.06 -0.64
CA PHE A 77 7.99 11.03 -0.80
C PHE A 77 8.97 10.64 -1.92
N GLY A 78 9.10 9.34 -2.17
CA GLY A 78 9.91 8.75 -3.21
C GLY A 78 9.37 8.85 -4.64
N ARG A 79 8.08 9.11 -4.81
CA ARG A 79 7.29 8.91 -6.04
C ARG A 79 7.81 9.56 -7.33
N LYS A 80 8.70 10.55 -7.24
CA LYS A 80 9.29 11.25 -8.40
C LYS A 80 10.53 10.55 -8.95
N ASN A 81 11.11 9.62 -8.20
CA ASN A 81 12.31 8.88 -8.54
C ASN A 81 11.96 7.44 -8.94
N GLN A 82 12.89 6.72 -9.55
CA GLN A 82 12.67 5.30 -9.88
C GLN A 82 12.60 4.44 -8.62
N PHE A 83 13.33 4.83 -7.57
CA PHE A 83 13.24 4.22 -6.24
C PHE A 83 13.06 5.27 -5.14
N PRO A 84 12.30 4.97 -4.06
CA PRO A 84 12.04 5.97 -3.02
C PRO A 84 13.28 6.57 -2.36
N LEU A 85 14.38 5.83 -2.39
CA LEU A 85 15.65 6.17 -1.74
C LEU A 85 16.76 6.49 -2.75
N GLU A 86 16.43 6.63 -4.04
CA GLU A 86 17.40 6.91 -5.09
C GLU A 86 18.04 8.29 -4.91
N GLN A 87 17.20 9.34 -4.80
CA GLN A 87 17.64 10.71 -4.50
C GLN A 87 17.45 11.09 -3.02
N GLY A 88 17.04 10.12 -2.19
CA GLY A 88 16.94 10.20 -0.74
C GLY A 88 16.53 11.57 -0.21
N PHE A 89 15.26 11.97 -0.33
CA PHE A 89 14.71 13.16 0.36
C PHE A 89 15.57 14.44 0.28
N HIS A 90 16.40 14.71 -0.74
CA HIS A 90 17.39 15.81 -0.65
C HIS A 90 18.20 15.83 0.67
N LEU A 91 18.33 14.68 1.33
CA LEU A 91 19.07 14.50 2.58
C LEU A 91 20.54 14.40 2.18
N ASN A 92 21.17 15.56 2.02
CA ASN A 92 22.58 15.69 1.69
C ASN A 92 23.52 15.10 2.77
N SER A 93 22.98 14.54 3.85
CA SER A 93 23.74 13.88 4.91
C SER A 93 23.88 12.38 4.63
N ARG A 94 25.12 11.99 4.26
CA ARG A 94 25.55 10.59 4.09
C ARG A 94 25.10 9.70 5.26
N THR A 95 25.12 10.22 6.48
CA THR A 95 24.70 9.52 7.72
C THR A 95 23.23 9.12 7.71
N LEU A 96 22.33 10.00 7.27
CA LEU A 96 20.90 9.73 7.30
C LEU A 96 20.48 8.67 6.27
N ARG A 97 21.19 8.64 5.13
CA ARG A 97 21.02 7.59 4.12
C ARG A 97 21.39 6.20 4.68
N PHE A 98 22.54 6.07 5.33
CA PHE A 98 22.94 4.81 5.99
C PHE A 98 21.99 4.42 7.11
N PHE A 99 21.51 5.40 7.90
CA PHE A 99 20.52 5.15 8.94
C PHE A 99 19.20 4.60 8.39
N LEU A 100 18.67 5.18 7.31
CA LEU A 100 17.46 4.69 6.63
C LEU A 100 17.65 3.28 6.07
N TYR A 101 18.76 3.00 5.40
CA TYR A 101 19.07 1.65 4.91
C TYR A 101 19.21 0.64 6.04
N PHE A 102 19.83 1.02 7.16
CA PHE A 102 19.95 0.17 8.32
C PHE A 102 18.57 -0.14 8.93
N ILE A 103 17.72 0.87 9.13
CA ILE A 103 16.34 0.69 9.60
C ILE A 103 15.58 -0.25 8.66
N LEU A 104 15.64 -0.03 7.35
CA LEU A 104 14.95 -0.87 6.38
C LEU A 104 15.44 -2.31 6.43
N GLY A 105 16.75 -2.53 6.53
CA GLY A 105 17.32 -3.87 6.71
C GLY A 105 16.78 -4.56 7.97
N VAL A 106 16.77 -3.84 9.10
CA VAL A 106 16.21 -4.34 10.37
C VAL A 106 14.71 -4.64 10.23
N LEU A 107 13.94 -3.76 9.60
CA LEU A 107 12.49 -3.96 9.41
C LEU A 107 12.19 -5.17 8.51
N ILE A 108 12.97 -5.37 7.44
CA ILE A 108 12.82 -6.52 6.54
C ILE A 108 13.14 -7.81 7.31
N ILE A 109 14.27 -7.87 8.01
CA ILE A 109 14.67 -9.04 8.81
C ILE A 109 13.64 -9.34 9.91
N TRP A 110 13.17 -8.31 10.61
CA TRP A 110 12.14 -8.44 11.63
C TRP A 110 10.78 -8.88 11.05
N SER A 111 10.44 -8.43 9.84
CA SER A 111 9.21 -8.84 9.15
C SER A 111 9.27 -10.31 8.71
N GLY A 112 10.42 -10.75 8.20
CA GLY A 112 10.66 -12.12 7.72
C GLY A 112 11.03 -13.13 8.81
N SER A 113 11.15 -12.71 10.07
CA SER A 113 11.62 -13.57 11.17
C SER A 113 10.69 -14.74 11.53
N LYS A 114 9.52 -14.85 10.88
CA LYS A 114 8.72 -16.07 10.85
C LYS A 114 9.07 -16.84 9.57
N LEU A 115 10.19 -17.57 9.59
CA LEU A 115 10.48 -18.64 8.62
C LEU A 115 9.51 -19.82 8.84
N THR A 116 8.21 -19.60 8.73
CA THR A 116 7.34 -20.68 8.27
C THR A 116 7.58 -20.80 6.78
N THR A 117 7.89 -22.01 6.32
CA THR A 117 8.08 -22.37 4.90
C THR A 117 7.06 -21.63 4.05
N GLN A 118 7.52 -20.55 3.40
CA GLN A 118 6.74 -19.82 2.44
C GLN A 118 6.70 -20.73 1.21
N GLU A 119 5.65 -21.55 1.13
CA GLU A 119 5.37 -22.28 -0.10
C GLU A 119 5.28 -21.23 -1.22
N PHE A 120 6.12 -21.40 -2.24
CA PHE A 120 6.04 -20.55 -3.42
C PHE A 120 4.60 -20.59 -3.94
N ILE A 121 4.04 -19.41 -4.25
CA ILE A 121 2.65 -19.24 -4.73
C ILE A 121 2.29 -20.21 -5.88
N TYR A 122 3.28 -20.70 -6.63
CA TYR A 122 3.12 -21.71 -7.67
C TYR A 122 2.58 -23.07 -7.19
N PHE A 123 2.73 -23.43 -5.92
CA PHE A 123 2.26 -24.71 -5.37
C PHE A 123 0.94 -24.61 -4.59
N GLN A 124 0.25 -23.46 -4.67
CA GLN A 124 -1.00 -23.17 -3.96
C GLN A 124 -2.25 -23.31 -4.85
N PHE A 125 -2.13 -23.98 -6.00
CA PHE A 125 -3.22 -24.29 -6.93
C PHE A 125 -3.33 -25.80 -7.14
#